data_AF-A0A9R0JS46-F1
#
_entry.id   AF-A0A9R0JS46-F1
#
_cell.length_a   1.000
_cell.length_b   1.000
_cell.length_c   1.000
_cell.angle_alpha   90.00
_cell.angle_beta   90.00
_cell.angle_gamma   90.00
#
_symmetry.space_group_name_H-M   'P 1'
#
loop_
_entity.id
_entity.type
_entity.pdbx_description
1 polymer ?
#
loop_
_entity_poly.entity_id
_entity_poly.type
_entity_poly.pdbx_seq_one_letter_code
_entity_poly.pdbx_strand_id
1 'polypeptide(L)'
;MKVAIGAAKGLSNILLDDDFNVKLQAYVSTQVNDIQGYATQGYADTVFAPGCVSAMSDVYSYGILLLVLLTGRKPLTKSMIGDQRLLNWVTLFRRKLIQIMDTKLERQYPENAAITIATLALQCTHFNPSFRPKMSEVLEKLQKALTLL
;
A
#
# COMPACT_ATOMS: atom_id res chain seq x y z
N MET A 1 -4.23 -21.32 -9.62
CA MET A 1 -3.65 -20.10 -10.22
C MET A 1 -3.61 -19.02 -9.16
N LYS A 2 -2.45 -18.81 -8.51
CA LYS A 2 -2.28 -17.77 -7.48
C LYS A 2 -1.59 -16.59 -8.17
N VAL A 3 -2.35 -15.56 -8.49
CA VAL A 3 -1.78 -14.28 -8.90
C VAL A 3 -1.24 -13.66 -7.63
N ALA A 4 0.07 -13.75 -7.45
CA ALA A 4 0.73 -12.93 -6.46
C ALA A 4 1.07 -11.60 -7.10
N ILE A 5 0.76 -10.51 -6.42
CA ILE A 5 1.30 -9.19 -6.75
C ILE A 5 2.74 -9.22 -6.25
N GLY A 6 3.58 -10.02 -6.91
CA GLY A 6 5.03 -9.96 -6.75
C GLY A 6 5.38 -8.48 -6.87
N ALA A 7 6.07 -7.96 -5.86
CA ALA A 7 6.34 -6.55 -5.63
C ALA A 7 7.24 -5.90 -6.70
N ALA A 8 7.11 -6.31 -7.95
CA ALA A 8 7.75 -5.78 -9.14
C ALA A 8 7.57 -4.26 -9.13
N LYS A 9 8.71 -3.59 -8.98
CA LYS A 9 8.99 -2.23 -9.44
C LYS A 9 7.89 -1.20 -9.16
N GLY A 10 7.75 -0.80 -7.89
CA GLY A 10 7.17 0.47 -7.43
C GLY A 10 5.88 0.93 -8.12
N LEU A 11 5.57 2.22 -7.97
CA LEU A 11 4.45 2.85 -8.69
C LEU A 11 4.59 2.77 -10.22
N SER A 12 5.76 2.35 -10.75
CA SER A 12 6.00 2.19 -12.19
C SER A 12 5.21 1.05 -12.86
N ASN A 13 4.60 0.15 -12.07
CA ASN A 13 3.72 -0.91 -12.58
C ASN A 13 2.23 -0.62 -12.37
N ILE A 14 1.87 0.54 -11.81
CA ILE A 14 0.51 1.05 -11.77
C ILE A 14 0.39 2.07 -12.89
N LEU A 15 -0.02 1.60 -14.06
CA LEU A 15 -0.35 2.44 -15.19
C LEU A 15 -1.75 2.99 -14.94
N LEU A 16 -1.90 4.31 -14.95
CA LEU A 16 -3.21 4.92 -15.07
C LEU A 16 -3.48 5.06 -16.58
N ASP A 17 -4.61 4.54 -17.04
CA ASP A 17 -5.09 4.92 -18.37
C ASP A 17 -5.77 6.30 -18.32
N ASP A 18 -6.20 6.79 -19.48
CA ASP A 18 -6.75 8.14 -19.64
C ASP A 18 -8.01 8.39 -18.81
N ASP A 19 -8.67 7.32 -18.35
CA ASP A 19 -9.84 7.33 -17.47
C ASP A 19 -9.47 7.17 -15.98
N PHE A 20 -8.18 7.30 -15.63
CA PHE A 20 -7.63 7.05 -14.30
C PHE A 20 -7.85 5.62 -13.77
N ASN A 21 -8.11 4.64 -14.64
CA ASN A 21 -8.18 3.24 -14.19
C ASN A 21 -6.78 2.72 -13.91
N VAL A 22 -6.63 2.04 -12.77
CA VAL A 22 -5.38 1.38 -12.39
C VAL A 22 -5.22 0.08 -13.17
N LYS A 23 -4.27 0.07 -14.12
CA LYS A 23 -3.75 -1.12 -14.79
C LYS A 23 -2.47 -1.58 -14.10
N LEU A 24 -2.53 -2.74 -13.48
CA LEU A 24 -1.35 -3.40 -12.91
C LEU A 24 -0.59 -4.13 -14.03
N GLN A 25 0.62 -3.66 -14.35
CA GLN A 25 1.53 -4.41 -15.21
C GLN A 25 2.23 -5.49 -14.37
N ALA A 26 1.62 -6.67 -14.30
CA ALA A 26 2.15 -7.80 -13.56
C ALA A 26 3.21 -8.54 -14.38
N TYR A 27 4.47 -8.50 -13.93
CA TYR A 27 5.51 -9.42 -14.42
C TYR A 27 5.41 -10.74 -13.63
N VAL A 28 5.06 -11.83 -14.31
CA VAL A 28 5.04 -13.18 -13.72
C VAL A 28 6.46 -13.74 -13.76
N SER A 29 7.12 -13.88 -12.60
CA SER A 29 8.38 -14.63 -12.47
C SER A 29 8.17 -15.89 -11.64
N THR A 30 8.60 -17.04 -12.16
CA THR A 30 8.44 -18.37 -11.55
C THR A 30 9.69 -18.85 -10.81
N GLN A 31 10.78 -18.05 -10.78
CA GLN A 31 12.06 -18.45 -10.17
C GLN A 31 12.32 -17.69 -8.86
N VAL A 32 12.45 -18.44 -7.75
CA VAL A 32 12.61 -17.94 -6.38
C VAL A 32 13.85 -17.05 -6.21
N ASN A 33 14.92 -17.30 -6.96
CA ASN A 33 16.19 -16.56 -6.86
C ASN A 33 16.13 -15.16 -7.49
N ASP A 34 15.18 -14.93 -8.40
CA ASP A 34 15.06 -13.67 -9.13
C ASP A 34 14.25 -12.63 -8.32
N ILE A 35 13.35 -13.10 -7.44
CA ILE A 35 12.40 -12.30 -6.63
C ILE A 35 13.13 -11.30 -5.69
N GLN A 36 14.36 -11.62 -5.29
CA GLN A 36 15.18 -10.75 -4.44
C GLN A 36 15.50 -9.40 -5.11
N GLY A 37 15.57 -9.35 -6.45
CA GLY A 37 15.73 -8.14 -7.24
C GLY A 37 14.43 -7.41 -7.57
N TYR A 38 13.26 -8.07 -7.41
CA TYR A 38 11.96 -7.47 -7.75
C TYR A 38 11.28 -6.78 -6.57
N ALA A 39 11.61 -7.11 -5.31
CA ALA A 39 10.99 -6.50 -4.15
C ALA A 39 11.36 -5.02 -4.03
N THR A 40 10.40 -4.13 -4.31
CA THR A 40 10.64 -2.70 -4.22
C THR A 40 10.82 -2.28 -2.76
N GLN A 41 11.99 -1.71 -2.46
CA GLN A 41 12.29 -1.18 -1.14
C GLN A 41 11.17 -0.23 -0.69
N GLY A 42 10.60 -0.49 0.48
CA GLY A 42 9.54 0.33 1.08
C GLY A 42 8.13 -0.22 0.94
N TYR A 43 7.88 -1.09 -0.03
CA TYR A 43 6.60 -1.81 -0.18
C TYR A 43 6.66 -3.22 0.40
N ALA A 44 7.84 -3.83 0.38
CA ALA A 44 8.04 -5.20 0.87
C ALA A 44 7.71 -5.31 2.37
N ASP A 45 6.93 -6.33 2.69
CA ASP A 45 6.64 -6.72 4.06
C ASP A 45 7.94 -7.15 4.77
N THR A 46 8.19 -6.57 5.93
CA THR A 46 9.37 -6.85 6.75
C THR A 46 9.26 -8.16 7.51
N VAL A 47 8.06 -8.72 7.63
CA VAL A 47 7.80 -9.96 8.38
C VAL A 47 8.14 -11.20 7.57
N PHE A 48 8.05 -11.11 6.25
CA PHE A 48 8.47 -12.19 5.37
C PHE A 48 9.93 -12.00 4.94
N ALA A 49 10.63 -13.12 4.71
CA ALA A 49 11.96 -13.07 4.12
C ALA A 49 11.89 -12.42 2.72
N PRO A 50 12.89 -11.62 2.31
CA PRO A 50 12.98 -11.10 0.95
C PRO A 50 12.79 -12.23 -0.07
N GLY A 51 11.90 -12.03 -1.05
CA GLY A 51 11.58 -13.04 -2.06
C GLY A 51 10.45 -14.01 -1.67
N CYS A 52 9.95 -13.97 -0.43
CA CYS A 52 8.80 -14.75 -0.03
C CYS A 52 7.51 -14.13 -0.57
N VAL A 53 6.79 -14.88 -1.40
CA VAL A 53 5.56 -14.44 -2.04
C VAL A 53 4.37 -15.08 -1.33
N SER A 54 3.50 -14.27 -0.75
CA SER A 54 2.29 -14.73 -0.07
C SER A 54 1.14 -13.75 -0.27
N ALA A 55 -0.10 -14.24 -0.23
CA ALA A 55 -1.28 -13.39 -0.30
C ALA A 55 -1.28 -12.29 0.78
N MET A 56 -0.69 -12.57 1.95
CA MET A 56 -0.60 -11.59 3.04
C MET A 56 0.50 -10.55 2.80
N SER A 57 1.57 -10.90 2.10
CA SER A 57 2.57 -9.92 1.63
C SER A 57 1.99 -8.99 0.57
N ASP A 58 1.10 -9.50 -0.30
CA ASP A 58 0.40 -8.69 -1.29
C ASP A 58 -0.56 -7.70 -0.62
N VAL A 59 -1.33 -8.16 0.38
CA VAL A 59 -2.19 -7.28 1.19
C VAL A 59 -1.38 -6.19 1.88
N TYR A 60 -0.21 -6.53 2.45
CA TYR A 60 0.67 -5.53 3.06
C TYR A 60 1.12 -4.48 2.04
N SER A 61 1.62 -4.93 0.89
CA SER A 61 2.11 -4.05 -0.18
C SER A 61 1.00 -3.13 -0.70
N TYR A 62 -0.23 -3.65 -0.82
CA TYR A 62 -1.42 -2.89 -1.16
C TYR A 62 -1.76 -1.84 -0.09
N GLY A 63 -1.63 -2.18 1.19
CA GLY A 63 -1.78 -1.22 2.29
C GLY A 63 -0.78 -0.08 2.22
N ILE A 64 0.49 -0.35 1.90
CA ILE A 64 1.50 0.69 1.68
C ILE A 64 1.11 1.57 0.48
N LEU A 65 0.64 0.99 -0.62
CA LEU A 65 0.17 1.75 -1.79
C LEU A 65 -0.96 2.72 -1.44
N LEU A 66 -1.98 2.25 -0.70
CA LEU A 66 -3.07 3.13 -0.24
C LEU A 66 -2.53 4.31 0.59
N LEU A 67 -1.57 4.07 1.49
CA LEU A 67 -0.94 5.13 2.26
C LEU A 67 -0.17 6.11 1.37
N VAL A 68 0.52 5.64 0.34
CA VAL A 68 1.21 6.50 -0.63
C VAL A 68 0.22 7.41 -1.36
N LEU A 69 -0.91 6.86 -1.80
CA LEU A 69 -1.95 7.63 -2.50
C LEU A 69 -2.61 8.68 -1.60
N LEU A 70 -2.93 8.31 -0.35
CA LEU A 70 -3.56 9.23 0.60
C LEU A 70 -2.63 10.37 1.03
N THR A 71 -1.34 10.07 1.21
CA THR A 71 -0.37 11.00 1.80
C THR A 71 0.46 11.78 0.77
N GLY A 72 0.47 11.33 -0.48
CA GLY A 72 1.35 11.87 -1.53
C GLY A 72 2.85 11.62 -1.29
N ARG A 73 3.20 10.79 -0.29
CA ARG A 73 4.58 10.56 0.14
C ARG A 73 5.14 9.27 -0.44
N LYS A 74 6.45 9.24 -0.66
CA LYS A 74 7.16 8.02 -1.08
C LYS A 74 7.21 7.02 0.10
N PRO A 75 7.08 5.70 -0.15
CA PRO A 75 7.12 4.66 0.89
C PRO A 75 8.42 4.64 1.69
N LEU A 76 9.53 4.97 1.02
CA LEU A 76 10.81 5.25 1.64
C LEU A 76 11.22 6.66 1.26
N THR A 77 11.56 7.45 2.28
CA THR A 77 12.15 8.77 2.11
C THR A 77 13.58 8.70 2.65
N LYS A 78 14.55 8.98 1.77
CA LYS A 78 15.95 9.13 2.19
C LYS A 78 16.09 10.45 2.97
N SER A 79 16.62 10.38 4.18
CA SER A 79 16.95 11.55 5.00
C SER A 79 18.43 11.51 5.39
N MET A 80 18.98 12.65 5.83
CA MET A 80 20.34 12.74 6.35
C MET A 80 20.58 11.84 7.58
N ILE A 81 19.50 11.44 8.27
CA ILE A 81 19.51 10.57 9.46
C ILE A 81 19.20 9.10 9.09
N GLY A 82 19.16 8.77 7.79
CA GLY A 82 18.84 7.43 7.28
C GLY A 82 17.46 7.33 6.62
N ASP A 83 17.14 6.15 6.13
CA ASP A 83 15.89 5.88 5.42
C ASP A 83 14.70 5.87 6.40
N GLN A 84 13.73 6.74 6.16
CA GLN A 84 12.47 6.76 6.90
C GLN A 84 11.37 6.05 6.13
N ARG A 85 10.79 5.03 6.76
CA ARG A 85 9.62 4.32 6.27
C ARG A 85 8.36 5.14 6.48
N LEU A 86 7.55 5.27 5.43
CA LEU A 86 6.24 5.92 5.47
C LEU A 86 5.37 5.36 6.61
N LEU A 87 5.35 4.04 6.77
CA LEU A 87 4.55 3.39 7.81
C LEU A 87 4.92 3.87 9.21
N ASN A 88 6.21 4.09 9.51
CA ASN A 88 6.64 4.59 10.82
C ASN A 88 6.17 6.02 11.09
N TRP A 89 6.08 6.84 10.04
CA TRP A 89 5.54 8.20 10.17
C TRP A 89 4.03 8.17 10.34
N VAL A 90 3.30 7.41 9.51
CA VAL A 90 1.83 7.29 9.59
C VAL A 90 1.37 6.75 10.94
N THR A 91 2.10 5.81 11.55
CA THR A 91 1.71 5.23 12.84
C THR A 91 1.67 6.26 13.98
N LEU A 92 2.45 7.34 13.89
CA LEU A 92 2.42 8.45 14.85
C LEU A 92 1.09 9.22 14.81
N PHE A 93 0.38 9.17 13.69
CA PHE A 93 -0.87 9.89 13.43
C PHE A 93 -2.10 8.98 13.45
N ARG A 94 -2.02 7.76 14.03
CA ARG A 94 -3.16 6.81 14.07
C ARG A 94 -4.47 7.38 14.60
N ARG A 95 -4.41 8.39 15.49
CA ARG A 95 -5.58 9.08 16.05
C ARG A 95 -5.97 10.35 15.30
N LYS A 96 -5.20 10.76 14.30
CA LYS A 96 -5.32 12.03 13.57
C LYS A 96 -5.07 11.83 12.06
N LEU A 97 -5.77 10.86 11.46
CA LEU A 97 -5.55 10.44 10.07
C LEU A 97 -5.84 11.53 9.02
N ILE A 98 -6.61 12.55 9.35
CA ILE A 98 -6.78 13.70 8.44
C ILE A 98 -5.47 14.50 8.28
N GLN A 99 -4.57 14.48 9.28
CA GLN A 99 -3.33 15.25 9.25
C GLN A 99 -2.25 14.64 8.35
N ILE A 100 -2.42 13.39 7.93
CA ILE A 100 -1.45 12.74 7.04
C ILE A 100 -1.78 12.92 5.56
N MET A 101 -2.97 13.41 5.24
CA MET A 101 -3.45 13.55 3.87
C MET A 101 -2.57 14.49 3.05
N ASP A 102 -2.42 14.20 1.76
CA ASP A 102 -1.63 15.03 0.85
C ASP A 102 -2.14 16.47 0.89
N THR A 103 -1.24 17.40 1.23
CA THR A 103 -1.54 18.83 1.31
C THR A 103 -2.00 19.40 -0.03
N LYS A 104 -1.62 18.78 -1.15
CA LYS A 104 -2.04 19.16 -2.51
C LYS A 104 -3.52 18.89 -2.79
N LEU A 105 -4.17 18.04 -1.99
CA LEU A 105 -5.61 17.82 -2.10
C LEU A 105 -6.42 18.97 -1.51
N GLU A 106 -5.80 19.90 -0.76
CA GLU A 106 -6.45 21.10 -0.22
C GLU A 106 -7.76 20.82 0.56
N ARG A 107 -7.85 19.63 1.19
CA ARG A 107 -9.08 19.11 1.85
C ARG A 107 -10.30 18.97 0.93
N GLN A 108 -10.09 18.94 -0.38
CA GLN A 108 -11.12 18.66 -1.38
C GLN A 108 -11.32 17.14 -1.52
N TYR A 109 -11.69 16.50 -0.41
CA TYR A 109 -12.04 15.08 -0.36
C TYR A 109 -13.01 14.82 0.80
N PRO A 110 -13.86 13.79 0.70
CA PRO A 110 -14.74 13.40 1.79
C PRO A 110 -13.93 12.80 2.94
N GLU A 111 -13.88 13.52 4.07
CA GLU A 111 -13.08 13.16 5.24
C GLU A 111 -13.40 11.76 5.78
N ASN A 112 -14.68 11.38 5.80
CA ASN A 112 -15.11 10.06 6.27
C ASN A 112 -14.58 8.92 5.38
N ALA A 113 -14.61 9.10 4.06
CA ALA A 113 -14.03 8.13 3.13
C ALA A 113 -12.50 8.03 3.34
N ALA A 114 -11.83 9.18 3.45
CA ALA A 114 -10.38 9.24 3.67
C ALA A 114 -9.96 8.54 4.97
N ILE A 115 -10.65 8.78 6.09
CA ILE A 115 -10.40 8.11 7.37
C ILE A 115 -10.61 6.60 7.25
N THR A 116 -11.69 6.19 6.57
CA THR A 116 -12.01 4.77 6.37
C THR A 116 -10.92 4.07 5.56
N ILE A 117 -10.48 4.65 4.45
CA ILE A 117 -9.43 4.10 3.60
C ILE A 117 -8.09 4.09 4.34
N ALA A 118 -7.74 5.16 5.06
CA ALA A 118 -6.51 5.22 5.85
C ALA A 118 -6.46 4.16 6.97
N THR A 119 -7.60 3.92 7.63
CA THR A 119 -7.73 2.89 8.65
C THR A 119 -7.59 1.49 8.05
N LEU A 120 -8.21 1.24 6.89
CA LEU A 120 -8.07 -0.01 6.16
C LEU A 120 -6.61 -0.25 5.73
N ALA A 121 -5.93 0.77 5.23
CA ALA A 121 -4.53 0.69 4.85
C ALA A 121 -3.63 0.32 6.05
N LEU A 122 -3.90 0.89 7.23
CA LEU A 122 -3.23 0.52 8.48
C LEU A 122 -3.52 -0.92 8.94
N GLN A 123 -4.74 -1.44 8.69
CA GLN A 123 -5.07 -2.84 8.95
C GLN A 123 -4.32 -3.79 7.98
N CYS A 124 -4.23 -3.43 6.71
CA CYS A 124 -3.50 -4.21 5.70
C CYS A 124 -2.00 -4.30 6.02
N THR A 125 -1.43 -3.24 6.62
CA THR A 125 -0.01 -3.17 7.00
C THR A 125 0.28 -3.68 8.41
N HIS A 126 -0.66 -4.41 9.03
CA HIS A 126 -0.47 -4.93 10.37
C HIS A 126 0.75 -5.87 10.45
N PHE A 127 1.53 -5.76 11.52
CA PHE A 127 2.74 -6.58 11.71
C PHE A 127 2.40 -8.08 11.66
N ASN A 128 1.48 -8.55 12.49
CA ASN A 128 1.00 -9.94 12.42
C ASN A 128 0.12 -10.16 11.17
N PRO A 129 0.52 -11.06 10.23
CA PRO A 129 -0.25 -11.37 9.02
C PRO A 129 -1.67 -11.87 9.27
N SER A 130 -1.91 -12.57 10.38
CA SER A 130 -3.24 -13.11 10.71
C SER A 130 -4.28 -12.04 11.06
N PHE A 131 -3.84 -10.80 11.35
CA PHE A 131 -4.75 -9.66 11.57
C PHE A 131 -4.98 -8.83 10.32
N ARG A 132 -4.33 -9.17 9.20
CA ARG A 132 -4.57 -8.50 7.92
C ARG A 132 -5.87 -9.04 7.32
N PRO A 133 -6.72 -8.16 6.76
CA PRO A 133 -7.92 -8.60 6.06
C PRO A 133 -7.56 -9.38 4.80
N LYS A 134 -8.47 -10.24 4.35
CA LYS A 134 -8.33 -10.86 3.02
C LYS A 134 -8.52 -9.81 1.93
N MET A 135 -7.90 -9.99 0.78
CA MET A 135 -8.02 -9.01 -0.32
C MET A 135 -9.47 -8.82 -0.80
N SER A 136 -10.32 -9.84 -0.68
CA SER A 136 -11.77 -9.73 -0.90
C SER A 136 -12.45 -8.76 0.07
N GLU A 137 -12.08 -8.79 1.35
CA GLU A 137 -12.60 -7.91 2.40
C GLU A 137 -12.07 -6.48 2.22
N VAL A 138 -10.82 -6.34 1.73
CA VAL A 138 -10.25 -5.03 1.38
C VAL A 138 -11.07 -4.40 0.25
N LEU A 139 -11.36 -5.15 -0.82
CA LEU A 139 -12.19 -4.67 -1.93
C LEU A 139 -13.58 -4.25 -1.46
N GLU A 140 -14.25 -5.08 -0.66
CA GLU A 140 -15.59 -4.79 -0.12
C GLU A 140 -15.58 -3.50 0.72
N LYS A 141 -14.58 -3.32 1.59
CA LYS A 141 -14.45 -2.11 2.41
C LYS A 141 -14.16 -0.87 1.56
N LEU A 142 -13.37 -0.99 0.50
CA LEU A 142 -13.13 0.12 -0.43
C LEU A 142 -14.40 0.50 -1.19
N GLN A 143 -15.17 -0.47 -1.67
CA GLN A 143 -16.46 -0.22 -2.32
C GLN A 143 -17.42 0.51 -1.37
N LYS A 144 -17.48 0.11 -0.10
CA LYS A 144 -18.26 0.83 0.92
C LYS A 144 -17.72 2.25 1.16
N ALA A 145 -16.40 2.46 1.16
CA ALA A 145 -15.83 3.79 1.28
C ALA A 145 -16.18 4.70 0.09
N LEU A 146 -16.31 4.14 -1.12
CA LEU A 146 -16.77 4.88 -2.30
C LEU A 146 -18.23 5.35 -2.19
N THR A 147 -19.07 4.66 -1.42
CA THR A 147 -20.43 5.15 -1.12
C THR A 147 -20.47 6.33 -0.15
N LEU A 148 -19.32 6.74 0.40
CA LEU A 148 -19.17 7.93 1.24
C LEU A 148 -18.65 9.14 0.46
N LEU A 149 -18.45 9.01 -0.86
CA LEU A 149 -18.15 10.12 -1.76
C LEU A 149 -19.42 10.92 -2.07
#